data_AF-A0A962EI23-F1
#
_entry.id   AF-A0A962EI23-F1
#
_cell.length_a   1.000
_cell.length_b   1.000
_cell.length_c   1.000
_cell.angle_alpha   90.00
_cell.angle_beta   90.00
_cell.angle_gamma   90.00
#
_symmetry.space_group_name_H-M   'P 1'
#
loop_
_entity.id
_entity.type
_entity.pdbx_description
1 polymer ?
#
loop_
_entity_poly.entity_id
_entity_poly.type
_entity_poly.pdbx_seq_one_letter_code
_entity_poly.pdbx_strand_id
1 'polypeptide(L)'
;MIKKVLIANRGAIAFRIIRTLKKAGIQSVAVYSEEDRESLHVAHADEAFSLGAGAARNTYLDIEKIFAVVKTAGVHAIHPGYGFLSENPDFVERCETEGVIFLGPTADQMRVFGLKHTARDLAEKAGVPLLPGTGLLTDLNQALDEAEKIVYPVMLKSTAGGGGIGMQICQTREALSTCFESVKRMGENNFSNAGVFLEKYIERARHIEVQIFGDGLGGVVALGERDCSSQRRNQKVIEEAPAPNLSDETRRALHQTARQLVASVDYRSAGTVEFILDQQTGEFYFLEVNTRLRVEHGVTEEVYGVDIVAWMLELAGGTDFDVEKKASTLKAGGHAIQVRLYAEDPQKAFQPSAGLLSEVCFPEQKKGVRIDRWIEAGVVVPPYFDPMLAKVICHAASREEAIEKMSAVLGETSIYGIETNVRYLQGILRDPVLLEGTMYTRYLNDMPYAAHSMEVLSAGTFTTVQDYPGRTGYWSVGVPPSGPFDALG
;
A
#
# COMPACT_ATOMS: atom_id res chain seq x y z
N MET A 1 3.53 25.38 -18.40
CA MET A 1 4.62 24.39 -18.24
C MET A 1 5.04 24.35 -16.78
N ILE A 2 4.93 23.19 -16.14
CA ILE A 2 5.26 22.98 -14.72
C ILE A 2 6.80 22.99 -14.58
N LYS A 3 7.34 23.88 -13.75
CA LYS A 3 8.80 23.99 -13.50
C LYS A 3 9.21 23.66 -12.07
N LYS A 4 8.28 23.71 -11.13
CA LYS A 4 8.52 23.51 -9.71
C LYS A 4 7.31 22.85 -9.06
N VAL A 5 7.53 21.74 -8.37
CA VAL A 5 6.49 20.89 -7.78
C VAL A 5 6.79 20.70 -6.30
N LEU A 6 5.80 21.00 -5.45
CA LEU A 6 5.83 20.62 -4.05
C LEU A 6 5.30 19.20 -3.87
N ILE A 7 5.97 18.42 -3.03
CA ILE A 7 5.56 17.06 -2.71
C ILE A 7 4.95 17.09 -1.31
N ALA A 8 3.62 17.03 -1.23
CA ALA A 8 2.88 17.07 0.04
C ALA A 8 2.84 15.67 0.68
N ASN A 9 4.01 15.06 0.85
CA ASN A 9 4.17 13.71 1.39
C ASN A 9 5.59 13.52 1.95
N ARG A 10 5.85 12.33 2.51
CA ARG A 10 7.15 11.93 3.09
C ARG A 10 7.62 10.57 2.57
N GLY A 11 8.78 10.16 3.05
CA GLY A 11 9.24 8.78 2.94
C GLY A 11 9.44 8.31 1.49
N ALA A 12 9.20 7.02 1.24
CA ALA A 12 9.58 6.37 -0.01
C ALA A 12 8.87 6.96 -1.24
N ILE A 13 7.62 7.39 -1.09
CA ILE A 13 6.88 8.02 -2.19
C ILE A 13 7.41 9.41 -2.52
N ALA A 14 7.76 10.21 -1.51
CA ALA A 14 8.33 11.53 -1.76
C ALA A 14 9.65 11.39 -2.51
N PHE A 15 10.53 10.48 -2.09
CA PHE A 15 11.77 10.23 -2.81
C PHE A 15 11.55 9.65 -4.22
N ARG A 16 10.56 8.76 -4.41
CA ARG A 16 10.17 8.25 -5.73
C ARG A 16 9.71 9.38 -6.67
N ILE A 17 8.96 10.37 -6.17
CA ILE A 17 8.50 11.52 -6.97
C ILE A 17 9.68 12.43 -7.32
N ILE A 18 10.57 12.73 -6.35
CA ILE A 18 11.79 13.53 -6.57
C ILE A 18 12.61 12.96 -7.74
N ARG A 19 12.77 11.63 -7.80
CA ARG A 19 13.51 11.00 -8.91
C ARG A 19 12.86 11.22 -10.28
N THR A 20 11.53 11.22 -10.37
CA THR A 20 10.84 11.53 -11.64
C THR A 20 10.93 13.02 -11.97
N LEU A 21 10.77 13.91 -10.99
CA LEU A 21 10.92 15.35 -11.20
C LEU A 21 12.32 15.70 -11.71
N LYS A 22 13.36 15.11 -11.10
CA LYS A 22 14.76 15.28 -11.52
C LYS A 22 14.99 14.81 -12.96
N LYS A 23 14.44 13.66 -13.36
CA LYS A 23 14.50 13.17 -14.75
C LYS A 23 13.78 14.11 -15.73
N ALA A 24 12.68 14.71 -15.30
CA ALA A 24 11.89 15.66 -16.09
C ALA A 24 12.48 17.08 -16.11
N GLY A 25 13.56 17.36 -15.37
CA GLY A 25 14.12 18.71 -15.25
C GLY A 25 13.22 19.69 -14.49
N ILE A 26 12.36 19.17 -13.60
CA ILE A 26 11.41 19.94 -12.78
C ILE A 26 11.97 20.04 -11.36
N GLN A 27 11.99 21.25 -10.80
CA GLN A 27 12.46 21.49 -9.43
C GLN A 27 11.51 20.87 -8.41
N SER A 28 12.07 20.21 -7.42
CA SER A 28 11.37 19.51 -6.35
C SER A 28 11.43 20.28 -5.03
N VAL A 29 10.27 20.45 -4.39
CA VAL A 29 10.15 21.06 -3.07
C VAL A 29 9.61 20.01 -2.10
N ALA A 30 10.42 19.59 -1.14
CA ALA A 30 10.01 18.70 -0.06
C ALA A 30 9.48 19.49 1.14
N VAL A 31 8.52 18.91 1.85
CA VAL A 31 8.12 19.33 3.19
C VAL A 31 8.45 18.22 4.18
N TYR A 32 8.87 18.56 5.39
CA TYR A 32 9.27 17.54 6.37
C TYR A 32 8.86 17.87 7.80
N SER A 33 8.52 16.85 8.59
CA SER A 33 8.54 16.93 10.05
C SER A 33 9.99 16.93 10.53
N GLU A 34 10.31 17.59 11.64
CA GLU A 34 11.66 17.54 12.22
C GLU A 34 12.16 16.12 12.50
N GLU A 35 11.24 15.18 12.71
CA GLU A 35 11.51 13.74 12.87
C GLU A 35 11.98 13.05 11.58
N ASP A 36 11.77 13.68 10.43
CA ASP A 36 12.14 13.20 9.10
C ASP A 36 13.31 13.99 8.49
N ARG A 37 13.96 14.87 9.26
CA ARG A 37 15.02 15.77 8.77
C ARG A 37 16.15 15.03 8.05
N GLU A 38 16.46 13.82 8.49
CA GLU A 38 17.53 12.97 7.93
C GLU A 38 17.04 12.04 6.80
N SER A 39 15.76 12.11 6.41
CA SER A 39 15.23 11.24 5.37
C SER A 39 15.77 11.60 3.97
N LEU A 40 15.97 10.58 3.13
CA LEU A 40 16.41 10.74 1.74
C LEU A 40 15.55 11.73 0.93
N HIS A 41 14.23 11.81 1.18
CA HIS A 41 13.39 12.75 0.44
C HIS A 41 13.71 14.22 0.77
N VAL A 42 14.24 14.50 1.96
CA VAL A 42 14.71 15.84 2.36
C VAL A 42 16.07 16.11 1.73
N ALA A 43 16.99 15.17 1.84
CA ALA A 43 18.36 15.30 1.34
C ALA A 43 18.45 15.45 -0.19
N HIS A 44 17.49 14.89 -0.93
CA HIS A 44 17.51 14.86 -2.39
C HIS A 44 16.58 15.84 -3.10
N ALA A 45 15.72 16.56 -2.38
CA ALA A 45 14.92 17.62 -2.97
C ALA A 45 15.77 18.85 -3.29
N ASP A 46 15.35 19.67 -4.26
CA ASP A 46 16.06 20.91 -4.60
C ASP A 46 15.87 21.98 -3.51
N GLU A 47 14.69 22.00 -2.88
CA GLU A 47 14.38 22.81 -1.70
C GLU A 47 13.63 21.95 -0.67
N ALA A 48 13.85 22.21 0.62
CA ALA A 48 13.17 21.50 1.70
C ALA A 48 12.73 22.47 2.81
N PHE A 49 11.46 22.35 3.24
CA PHE A 49 10.87 23.22 4.26
C PHE A 49 10.33 22.42 5.43
N SER A 50 10.71 22.82 6.66
CA SER A 50 10.21 22.21 7.88
C SER A 50 8.76 22.61 8.13
N LEU A 51 7.92 21.64 8.50
CA LEU A 51 6.57 21.82 9.02
C LEU A 51 6.56 21.89 10.56
N GLY A 52 7.75 21.83 11.20
CA GLY A 52 7.93 21.76 12.64
C GLY A 52 7.90 20.32 13.17
N ALA A 53 7.81 20.19 14.49
CA ALA A 53 7.85 18.90 15.18
C ALA A 53 6.45 18.29 15.40
N GLY A 54 6.43 16.98 15.66
CA GLY A 54 5.26 16.23 16.09
C GLY A 54 4.68 15.29 15.03
N ALA A 55 3.54 14.69 15.38
CA ALA A 55 2.85 13.70 14.55
C ALA A 55 2.26 14.31 13.27
N ALA A 56 1.80 13.43 12.37
CA ALA A 56 1.23 13.79 11.07
C ALA A 56 0.16 14.88 11.13
N ARG A 57 -0.72 14.87 12.15
CA ARG A 57 -1.78 15.88 12.34
C ARG A 57 -1.23 17.31 12.45
N ASN A 58 -0.06 17.48 13.05
CA ASN A 58 0.56 18.78 13.28
C ASN A 58 1.53 19.16 12.15
N THR A 59 1.73 18.27 11.17
CA THR A 59 2.73 18.41 10.10
C THR A 59 2.10 18.10 8.75
N TYR A 60 2.20 16.87 8.27
CA TYR A 60 1.78 16.45 6.92
C TYR A 60 0.27 16.55 6.62
N LEU A 61 -0.57 16.69 7.65
CA LEU A 61 -2.02 16.92 7.52
C LEU A 61 -2.42 18.38 7.76
N ASP A 62 -1.47 19.26 8.07
CA ASP A 62 -1.72 20.68 8.30
C ASP A 62 -1.70 21.44 6.97
N ILE A 63 -2.90 21.66 6.42
CA ILE A 63 -3.11 22.35 5.15
C ILE A 63 -2.51 23.75 5.19
N GLU A 64 -2.66 24.49 6.29
CA GLU A 64 -2.17 25.87 6.40
C GLU A 64 -0.65 25.93 6.34
N LYS A 65 0.04 25.01 7.03
CA LYS A 65 1.51 24.93 6.94
C LYS A 65 1.99 24.59 5.54
N ILE A 66 1.33 23.65 4.86
CA ILE A 66 1.69 23.29 3.47
C ILE A 66 1.49 24.50 2.56
N PHE A 67 0.38 25.22 2.66
CA PHE A 67 0.13 26.39 1.83
C PHE A 67 1.01 27.60 2.17
N ALA A 68 1.50 27.72 3.41
CA ALA A 68 2.54 28.67 3.75
C ALA A 68 3.83 28.38 2.95
N VAL A 69 4.24 27.11 2.86
CA VAL A 69 5.39 26.70 2.05
C VAL A 69 5.13 26.93 0.56
N VAL A 70 3.94 26.61 0.05
CA VAL A 70 3.55 26.86 -1.36
C VAL A 70 3.76 28.32 -1.73
N LYS A 71 3.32 29.25 -0.87
CA LYS A 71 3.47 30.71 -1.08
C LYS A 71 4.92 31.15 -1.06
N THR A 72 5.72 30.63 -0.12
CA THR A 72 7.15 30.97 0.00
C THR A 72 7.98 30.41 -1.16
N ALA A 73 7.75 29.15 -1.53
CA ALA A 73 8.55 28.45 -2.54
C ALA A 73 8.14 28.78 -4.00
N GLY A 74 6.93 29.32 -4.19
CA GLY A 74 6.42 29.68 -5.52
C GLY A 74 6.23 28.47 -6.43
N VAL A 75 5.58 27.42 -5.93
CA VAL A 75 5.38 26.17 -6.69
C VAL A 75 4.23 26.27 -7.68
N HIS A 76 4.31 25.52 -8.77
CA HIS A 76 3.28 25.50 -9.82
C HIS A 76 2.26 24.37 -9.62
N ALA A 77 2.69 23.28 -9.00
CA ALA A 77 1.86 22.10 -8.78
C ALA A 77 2.22 21.40 -7.46
N ILE A 78 1.29 20.61 -6.94
CA ILE A 78 1.46 19.78 -5.77
C ILE A 78 1.25 18.32 -6.15
N HIS A 79 2.25 17.48 -5.87
CA HIS A 79 2.09 16.03 -5.90
C HIS A 79 1.73 15.53 -4.50
N PRO A 80 0.54 14.95 -4.28
CA PRO A 80 0.14 14.52 -2.94
C PRO A 80 0.71 13.15 -2.55
N GLY A 81 1.21 12.37 -3.51
CA GLY A 81 1.68 11.01 -3.25
C GLY A 81 0.51 10.08 -2.92
N TYR A 82 0.59 9.39 -1.78
CA TYR A 82 -0.49 8.57 -1.23
C TYR A 82 -0.63 8.74 0.27
N GLY A 83 -1.83 8.51 0.80
CA GLY A 83 -2.13 8.84 2.20
C GLY A 83 -2.08 10.35 2.47
N PHE A 84 -2.12 10.73 3.75
CA PHE A 84 -2.22 12.13 4.15
C PHE A 84 -3.36 12.88 3.44
N LEU A 85 -3.04 13.91 2.65
CA LEU A 85 -4.00 14.78 1.98
C LEU A 85 -4.30 14.33 0.54
N SER A 86 -3.83 13.16 0.11
CA SER A 86 -3.99 12.69 -1.28
C SER A 86 -5.41 12.37 -1.71
N GLU A 87 -6.32 12.15 -0.75
CA GLU A 87 -7.75 11.92 -0.99
C GLU A 87 -8.59 12.91 -0.18
N ASN A 88 -8.09 14.14 -0.01
CA ASN A 88 -8.77 15.20 0.71
C ASN A 88 -9.34 16.23 -0.29
N PRO A 89 -10.66 16.24 -0.56
CA PRO A 89 -11.29 17.17 -1.48
C PRO A 89 -11.04 18.65 -1.12
N ASP A 90 -11.07 18.99 0.16
CA ASP A 90 -10.88 20.38 0.62
C ASP A 90 -9.45 20.87 0.33
N PHE A 91 -8.46 19.97 0.38
CA PHE A 91 -7.09 20.26 -0.02
C PHE A 91 -6.98 20.52 -1.53
N VAL A 92 -7.73 19.77 -2.36
CA VAL A 92 -7.78 19.99 -3.82
C VAL A 92 -8.42 21.33 -4.14
N GLU A 93 -9.56 21.66 -3.53
CA GLU A 93 -10.22 22.98 -3.70
C GLU A 93 -9.33 24.12 -3.25
N ARG A 94 -8.53 23.90 -2.19
CA ARG A 94 -7.55 24.89 -1.76
C ARG A 94 -6.45 25.10 -2.79
N CYS A 95 -5.99 24.04 -3.45
CA CYS A 95 -5.04 24.15 -4.56
C CYS A 95 -5.61 25.01 -5.69
N GLU A 96 -6.86 24.74 -6.09
CA GLU A 96 -7.57 25.48 -7.15
C GLU A 96 -7.74 26.97 -6.80
N THR A 97 -8.14 27.26 -5.56
CA THR A 97 -8.31 28.64 -5.05
C THR A 97 -7.00 29.44 -5.07
N GLU A 98 -5.87 28.79 -4.79
CA GLU A 98 -4.54 29.41 -4.77
C GLU A 98 -3.84 29.35 -6.14
N GLY A 99 -4.50 28.84 -7.18
CA GLY A 99 -3.95 28.75 -8.53
C GLY A 99 -2.82 27.74 -8.70
N VAL A 100 -2.78 26.72 -7.85
CA VAL A 100 -1.77 25.65 -7.85
C VAL A 100 -2.37 24.37 -8.42
N ILE A 101 -1.65 23.71 -9.34
CA ILE A 101 -2.17 22.51 -9.99
C ILE A 101 -2.07 21.32 -9.03
N PHE A 102 -3.19 20.68 -8.71
CA PHE A 102 -3.20 19.42 -7.97
C PHE A 102 -2.95 18.24 -8.93
N LEU A 103 -1.89 17.46 -8.69
CA LEU A 103 -1.55 16.29 -9.50
C LEU A 103 -2.39 15.08 -9.07
N GLY A 104 -3.66 15.04 -9.50
CA GLY A 104 -4.63 14.01 -9.14
C GLY A 104 -6.03 14.28 -9.69
N PRO A 105 -7.05 13.51 -9.25
CA PRO A 105 -8.44 13.76 -9.64
C PRO A 105 -8.98 15.09 -9.10
N THR A 106 -10.16 15.50 -9.54
CA THR A 106 -10.84 16.70 -9.02
C THR A 106 -11.44 16.46 -7.64
N ALA A 107 -11.73 17.53 -6.89
CA ALA A 107 -12.40 17.43 -5.59
C ALA A 107 -13.75 16.68 -5.69
N ASP A 108 -14.52 16.94 -6.74
CA ASP A 108 -15.80 16.27 -6.96
C ASP A 108 -15.65 14.78 -7.26
N GLN A 109 -14.66 14.39 -8.08
CA GLN A 109 -14.34 12.99 -8.33
C GLN A 109 -13.94 12.26 -7.03
N MET A 110 -13.17 12.92 -6.17
CA MET A 110 -12.83 12.37 -4.84
C MET A 110 -14.07 12.20 -3.96
N ARG A 111 -15.00 13.16 -3.94
CA ARG A 111 -16.23 13.06 -3.15
C ARG A 111 -17.14 11.93 -3.63
N VAL A 112 -17.28 11.79 -4.94
CA VAL A 112 -18.11 10.74 -5.56
C VAL A 112 -17.65 9.35 -5.14
N PHE A 113 -16.34 9.11 -5.08
CA PHE A 113 -15.79 7.81 -4.68
C PHE A 113 -15.50 7.67 -3.17
N GLY A 114 -15.33 8.77 -2.44
CA GLY A 114 -15.03 8.75 -1.00
C GLY A 114 -16.23 8.39 -0.12
N LEU A 115 -17.46 8.61 -0.62
CA LEU A 115 -18.69 8.24 0.07
C LEU A 115 -19.16 6.86 -0.40
N LYS A 116 -19.22 5.87 0.52
CA LYS A 116 -19.59 4.48 0.19
C LYS A 116 -20.91 4.34 -0.58
N HIS A 117 -21.92 5.15 -0.22
CA HIS A 117 -23.23 5.08 -0.86
C HIS A 117 -23.19 5.63 -2.29
N THR A 118 -22.56 6.78 -2.54
CA THR A 118 -22.46 7.35 -3.90
C THR A 118 -21.59 6.48 -4.80
N ALA A 119 -20.48 5.93 -4.27
CA ALA A 119 -19.62 5.03 -5.02
C ALA A 119 -20.36 3.75 -5.42
N ARG A 120 -21.18 3.19 -4.51
CA ARG A 120 -22.00 2.00 -4.77
C ARG A 120 -23.12 2.29 -5.77
N ASP A 121 -23.84 3.39 -5.61
CA ASP A 121 -24.89 3.81 -6.55
C ASP A 121 -24.33 4.05 -7.96
N LEU A 122 -23.12 4.63 -8.05
CA LEU A 122 -22.42 4.83 -9.32
C LEU A 122 -22.01 3.49 -9.93
N ALA A 123 -21.45 2.59 -9.14
CA ALA A 123 -21.10 1.24 -9.58
C ALA A 123 -22.33 0.48 -10.11
N GLU A 124 -23.47 0.55 -9.41
CA GLU A 124 -24.72 -0.05 -9.86
C GLU A 124 -25.20 0.55 -11.19
N LYS A 125 -25.22 1.89 -11.31
CA LYS A 125 -25.58 2.59 -12.55
C LYS A 125 -24.63 2.27 -13.71
N ALA A 126 -23.35 2.03 -13.40
CA ALA A 126 -22.34 1.63 -14.38
C ALA A 126 -22.39 0.12 -14.69
N GLY A 127 -23.33 -0.65 -14.11
CA GLY A 127 -23.46 -2.09 -14.33
C GLY A 127 -22.30 -2.90 -13.75
N VAL A 128 -21.58 -2.35 -12.77
CA VAL A 128 -20.46 -2.99 -12.09
C VAL A 128 -21.00 -4.03 -11.10
N PRO A 129 -20.49 -5.28 -11.10
CA PRO A 129 -20.90 -6.28 -10.13
C PRO A 129 -20.65 -5.81 -8.69
N LEU A 130 -21.70 -5.78 -7.87
CA LEU A 130 -21.63 -5.43 -6.46
C LEU A 130 -21.76 -6.67 -5.60
N LEU A 131 -21.10 -6.67 -4.44
CA LEU A 131 -21.22 -7.75 -3.48
C LEU A 131 -22.69 -7.84 -3.01
N PRO A 132 -23.32 -9.03 -3.06
CA PRO A 132 -24.69 -9.20 -2.58
C PRO A 132 -24.79 -8.72 -1.13
N GLY A 133 -25.81 -7.93 -0.85
CA GLY A 133 -26.00 -7.31 0.45
C GLY A 133 -27.34 -6.63 0.56
N THR A 134 -27.62 -6.08 1.74
CA THR A 134 -28.88 -5.43 2.06
C THR A 134 -28.73 -3.91 2.06
N GLY A 135 -29.87 -3.21 2.00
CA GLY A 135 -29.95 -1.86 2.55
C GLY A 135 -29.83 -1.86 4.08
N LEU A 136 -30.22 -0.75 4.71
CA LEU A 136 -30.29 -0.67 6.17
C LEU A 136 -31.35 -1.63 6.71
N LEU A 137 -30.96 -2.38 7.75
CA LEU A 137 -31.82 -3.32 8.45
C LEU A 137 -32.54 -2.60 9.59
N THR A 138 -33.85 -2.86 9.74
CA THR A 138 -34.69 -2.28 10.78
C THR A 138 -34.54 -3.02 12.11
N ASP A 139 -34.42 -4.34 12.04
CA ASP A 139 -34.40 -5.22 13.20
C ASP A 139 -33.71 -6.57 12.89
N LEU A 140 -33.52 -7.37 13.94
CA LEU A 140 -32.88 -8.68 13.84
C LEU A 140 -33.67 -9.66 12.96
N ASN A 141 -35.01 -9.63 12.96
CA ASN A 141 -35.78 -10.59 12.16
C ASN A 141 -35.55 -10.35 10.67
N GLN A 142 -35.57 -9.08 10.25
CA GLN A 142 -35.19 -8.73 8.88
C GLN A 142 -33.76 -9.18 8.56
N ALA A 143 -32.81 -8.99 9.48
CA ALA A 143 -31.43 -9.44 9.28
C ALA A 143 -31.33 -10.96 9.07
N LEU A 144 -32.08 -11.76 9.84
CA LEU A 144 -32.07 -13.22 9.71
C LEU A 144 -32.66 -13.68 8.38
N ASP A 145 -33.78 -13.07 7.95
CA ASP A 145 -34.43 -13.41 6.68
C ASP A 145 -33.57 -13.01 5.47
N GLU A 146 -32.92 -11.85 5.52
CA GLU A 146 -32.01 -11.41 4.45
C GLU A 146 -30.72 -12.25 4.42
N ALA A 147 -30.20 -12.67 5.57
CA ALA A 147 -29.02 -13.53 5.62
C ALA A 147 -29.29 -14.91 4.97
N GLU A 148 -30.50 -15.44 5.07
CA GLU A 148 -30.88 -16.69 4.38
C GLU A 148 -30.93 -16.51 2.85
N LYS A 149 -31.32 -15.33 2.36
CA LYS A 149 -31.30 -15.01 0.92
C LYS A 149 -29.87 -14.82 0.39
N ILE A 150 -29.01 -14.17 1.17
CA ILE A 150 -27.59 -13.96 0.82
C ILE A 150 -26.80 -15.27 0.93
N VAL A 151 -27.24 -16.19 1.80
CA VAL A 151 -26.58 -17.43 2.21
C VAL A 151 -25.37 -17.17 3.13
N TYR A 152 -25.32 -17.90 4.24
CA TYR A 152 -24.21 -17.85 5.19
C TYR A 152 -22.90 -18.41 4.59
N PRO A 153 -21.72 -17.93 5.00
CA PRO A 153 -21.51 -16.87 6.00
C PRO A 153 -21.81 -15.45 5.48
N VAL A 154 -22.27 -14.59 6.39
CA VAL A 154 -22.53 -13.16 6.10
C VAL A 154 -21.68 -12.26 7.00
N MET A 155 -21.39 -11.06 6.52
CA MET A 155 -20.72 -10.01 7.27
C MET A 155 -21.77 -8.98 7.71
N LEU A 156 -21.97 -8.84 9.02
CA LEU A 156 -22.75 -7.75 9.58
C LEU A 156 -21.86 -6.52 9.73
N LYS A 157 -22.28 -5.38 9.20
CA LYS A 157 -21.52 -4.11 9.23
C LYS A 157 -22.38 -2.97 9.76
N SER A 158 -21.77 -2.04 10.49
CA SER A 158 -22.35 -0.74 10.78
C SER A 158 -22.11 0.25 9.62
N THR A 159 -23.05 1.17 9.41
CA THR A 159 -22.97 2.22 8.37
C THR A 159 -21.78 3.14 8.52
N ALA A 160 -21.32 3.34 9.75
CA ALA A 160 -20.24 4.24 10.08
C ALA A 160 -18.88 3.54 10.31
N GLY A 161 -18.82 2.23 10.09
CA GLY A 161 -17.60 1.45 10.29
C GLY A 161 -16.53 1.71 9.22
N GLY A 162 -15.32 2.06 9.66
CA GLY A 162 -14.07 2.07 8.91
C GLY A 162 -12.97 1.34 9.69
N GLY A 163 -11.99 0.75 9.00
CA GLY A 163 -10.82 0.14 9.64
C GLY A 163 -11.08 -1.12 10.49
N GLY A 164 -12.13 -1.90 10.19
CA GLY A 164 -12.42 -3.15 10.91
C GLY A 164 -13.31 -3.01 12.15
N ILE A 165 -13.64 -1.78 12.57
CA ILE A 165 -14.50 -1.51 13.72
C ILE A 165 -15.98 -1.56 13.28
N GLY A 166 -16.82 -2.25 14.05
CA GLY A 166 -18.26 -2.37 13.75
C GLY A 166 -18.58 -3.36 12.63
N MET A 167 -17.77 -4.42 12.47
CA MET A 167 -18.07 -5.52 11.57
C MET A 167 -17.85 -6.88 12.22
N GLN A 168 -18.71 -7.86 11.92
CA GLN A 168 -18.61 -9.21 12.46
C GLN A 168 -19.02 -10.25 11.41
N ILE A 169 -18.19 -11.30 11.27
CA ILE A 169 -18.52 -12.47 10.47
C ILE A 169 -19.49 -13.30 11.29
N CYS A 170 -20.68 -13.52 10.77
CA CYS A 170 -21.70 -14.32 11.42
C CYS A 170 -21.90 -15.57 10.52
N GLN A 171 -21.38 -16.72 10.99
CA GLN A 171 -21.31 -17.99 10.27
C GLN A 171 -22.65 -18.72 10.21
N THR A 172 -23.54 -18.43 11.16
CA THR A 172 -24.86 -19.06 11.27
C THR A 172 -25.90 -18.05 11.74
N ARG A 173 -27.18 -18.46 11.70
CA ARG A 173 -28.32 -17.71 12.21
C ARG A 173 -28.18 -17.35 13.69
N GLU A 174 -27.64 -18.26 14.49
CA GLU A 174 -27.40 -18.07 15.93
C GLU A 174 -26.27 -17.09 16.17
N ALA A 175 -25.20 -17.18 15.37
CA ALA A 175 -24.11 -16.22 15.41
C ALA A 175 -24.59 -14.81 15.07
N LEU A 176 -25.45 -14.68 14.04
CA LEU A 176 -26.05 -13.40 13.65
C LEU A 176 -26.88 -12.80 14.79
N SER A 177 -27.74 -13.62 15.40
CA SER A 177 -28.59 -13.22 16.52
C SER A 177 -27.78 -12.74 17.72
N THR A 178 -26.64 -13.38 17.98
CA THR A 178 -25.75 -13.01 19.09
C THR A 178 -24.95 -11.73 18.78
N CYS A 179 -24.55 -11.55 17.51
CA CYS A 179 -23.68 -10.44 17.09
C CYS A 179 -24.44 -9.11 16.88
N PHE A 180 -25.74 -9.16 16.55
CA PHE A 180 -26.51 -8.02 16.05
C PHE A 180 -26.49 -6.78 16.96
N GLU A 181 -26.95 -6.91 18.21
CA GLU A 181 -27.02 -5.79 19.15
C GLU A 181 -25.64 -5.25 19.53
N SER A 182 -24.63 -6.13 19.56
CA SER A 182 -23.25 -5.73 19.85
C SER A 182 -22.70 -4.82 18.75
N VAL A 183 -22.87 -5.21 17.48
CA VAL A 183 -22.41 -4.43 16.32
C VAL A 183 -23.19 -3.11 16.21
N LYS A 184 -24.50 -3.15 16.42
CA LYS A 184 -25.35 -1.95 16.43
C LYS A 184 -24.90 -0.94 17.48
N ARG A 185 -24.72 -1.37 18.73
CA ARG A 185 -24.25 -0.54 19.84
C ARG A 185 -22.83 -0.01 19.59
N MET A 186 -21.97 -0.79 18.95
CA MET A 186 -20.62 -0.34 18.57
C MET A 186 -20.67 0.78 17.53
N GLY A 187 -21.61 0.71 16.56
CA GLY A 187 -21.88 1.80 15.62
C GLY A 187 -22.35 3.08 16.31
N GLU A 188 -23.31 2.95 17.25
CA GLU A 188 -23.84 4.07 18.03
C GLU A 188 -22.74 4.76 18.85
N ASN A 189 -21.95 4.00 19.61
CA ASN A 189 -20.96 4.55 20.52
C ASN A 189 -19.78 5.21 19.80
N ASN A 190 -19.37 4.67 18.66
CA ASN A 190 -18.16 5.14 17.97
C ASN A 190 -18.46 6.23 16.93
N PHE A 191 -19.70 6.30 16.43
CA PHE A 191 -20.01 7.13 15.27
C PHE A 191 -21.40 7.79 15.29
N SER A 192 -22.11 7.72 16.42
CA SER A 192 -23.45 8.32 16.58
C SER A 192 -24.46 7.86 15.50
N ASN A 193 -24.27 6.66 14.95
CA ASN A 193 -25.12 6.07 13.90
C ASN A 193 -25.37 4.58 14.17
N ALA A 194 -26.65 4.22 14.32
CA ALA A 194 -27.11 2.87 14.66
C ALA A 194 -27.38 1.96 13.45
N GLY A 195 -27.20 2.46 12.22
CA GLY A 195 -27.53 1.70 11.02
C GLY A 195 -26.63 0.47 10.86
N VAL A 196 -27.23 -0.69 10.59
CA VAL A 196 -26.52 -1.92 10.25
C VAL A 196 -27.05 -2.51 8.95
N PHE A 197 -26.20 -3.24 8.24
CA PHE A 197 -26.53 -3.92 6.98
C PHE A 197 -25.71 -5.22 6.86
N LEU A 198 -26.17 -6.13 6.00
CA LEU A 198 -25.48 -7.39 5.71
C LEU A 198 -24.84 -7.37 4.33
N GLU A 199 -23.71 -8.06 4.20
CA GLU A 199 -23.09 -8.39 2.92
C GLU A 199 -22.65 -9.86 2.91
N LYS A 200 -22.60 -10.46 1.72
CA LYS A 200 -22.02 -11.79 1.50
C LYS A 200 -20.58 -11.80 2.02
N TYR A 201 -20.21 -12.81 2.80
CA TYR A 201 -18.82 -12.99 3.19
C TYR A 201 -18.13 -14.01 2.29
N ILE A 202 -17.02 -13.60 1.67
CA ILE A 202 -16.21 -14.47 0.80
C ILE A 202 -15.01 -14.95 1.62
N GLU A 203 -15.02 -16.22 2.03
CA GLU A 203 -13.98 -16.79 2.90
C GLU A 203 -12.62 -16.84 2.21
N ARG A 204 -12.59 -17.28 0.94
CA ARG A 204 -11.39 -17.34 0.09
C ARG A 204 -11.34 -16.15 -0.87
N ALA A 205 -11.44 -14.94 -0.30
CA ALA A 205 -11.38 -13.70 -1.04
C ALA A 205 -9.96 -13.36 -1.50
N ARG A 206 -9.77 -13.18 -2.80
CA ARG A 206 -8.63 -12.46 -3.38
C ARG A 206 -8.95 -10.97 -3.47
N HIS A 207 -7.96 -10.14 -3.21
CA HIS A 207 -8.06 -8.70 -3.40
C HIS A 207 -7.35 -8.37 -4.72
N ILE A 208 -8.14 -8.14 -5.76
CA ILE A 208 -7.65 -7.80 -7.10
C ILE A 208 -7.95 -6.35 -7.37
N GLU A 209 -6.99 -5.63 -7.92
CA GLU A 209 -7.19 -4.22 -8.24
C GLU A 209 -6.67 -3.88 -9.62
N VAL A 210 -7.33 -2.92 -10.28
CA VAL A 210 -6.96 -2.49 -11.64
C VAL A 210 -6.41 -1.08 -11.56
N GLN A 211 -5.19 -0.89 -12.06
CA GLN A 211 -4.62 0.45 -12.24
C GLN A 211 -5.37 1.14 -13.37
N ILE A 212 -5.86 2.35 -13.11
CA ILE A 212 -6.43 3.20 -14.17
C ILE A 212 -5.65 4.50 -14.27
N PHE A 213 -5.66 5.08 -15.47
CA PHE A 213 -5.22 6.44 -15.72
C PHE A 213 -6.21 7.10 -16.68
N GLY A 214 -6.82 8.20 -16.23
CA GLY A 214 -7.80 8.94 -17.02
C GLY A 214 -7.33 10.34 -17.39
N ASP A 215 -7.79 10.84 -18.53
CA ASP A 215 -7.41 12.16 -19.06
C ASP A 215 -8.28 13.32 -18.53
N GLY A 216 -9.35 13.02 -17.79
CA GLY A 216 -10.29 14.06 -17.33
C GLY A 216 -11.35 14.45 -18.37
N LEU A 217 -11.39 13.79 -19.53
CA LEU A 217 -12.24 14.10 -20.69
C LEU A 217 -13.02 12.85 -21.17
N GLY A 218 -13.09 11.82 -20.34
CA GLY A 218 -13.76 10.54 -20.60
C GLY A 218 -12.84 9.43 -21.14
N GLY A 219 -11.61 9.76 -21.53
CA GLY A 219 -10.62 8.78 -21.97
C GLY A 219 -9.93 8.11 -20.80
N VAL A 220 -9.90 6.78 -20.79
CA VAL A 220 -9.34 5.98 -19.68
C VAL A 220 -8.59 4.76 -20.21
N VAL A 221 -7.37 4.56 -19.70
CA VAL A 221 -6.60 3.33 -19.87
C VAL A 221 -6.55 2.51 -18.58
N ALA A 222 -6.72 1.20 -18.71
CA ALA A 222 -6.39 0.24 -17.65
C ALA A 222 -4.96 -0.28 -17.84
N LEU A 223 -4.10 -0.13 -16.84
CA LEU A 223 -2.71 -0.55 -16.83
C LEU A 223 -2.56 -1.89 -16.09
N GLY A 224 -3.32 -2.88 -16.52
CA GLY A 224 -3.32 -4.21 -15.92
C GLY A 224 -3.90 -4.27 -14.51
N GLU A 225 -3.96 -5.49 -13.99
CA GLU A 225 -4.40 -5.79 -12.64
C GLU A 225 -3.24 -6.22 -11.73
N ARG A 226 -3.43 -6.04 -10.43
CA ARG A 226 -2.53 -6.48 -9.38
C ARG A 226 -3.25 -7.41 -8.42
N ASP A 227 -2.56 -8.44 -7.97
CA ASP A 227 -2.98 -9.24 -6.83
C ASP A 227 -2.40 -8.65 -5.55
N CYS A 228 -3.27 -8.24 -4.64
CA CYS A 228 -2.94 -7.66 -3.34
C CYS A 228 -3.48 -8.52 -2.19
N SER A 229 -3.69 -9.82 -2.41
CA SER A 229 -4.34 -10.74 -1.47
C SER A 229 -3.45 -11.10 -0.28
N SER A 230 -2.13 -10.95 -0.40
CA SER A 230 -1.19 -11.18 0.69
C SER A 230 -1.29 -10.05 1.73
N GLN A 231 -2.23 -10.20 2.66
CA GLN A 231 -2.57 -9.18 3.66
C GLN A 231 -2.49 -9.73 5.08
N ARG A 232 -2.03 -8.88 6.00
CA ARG A 232 -2.04 -9.11 7.45
C ARG A 232 -2.83 -8.00 8.12
N ARG A 233 -3.87 -8.34 8.88
CA ARG A 233 -4.80 -7.39 9.52
C ARG A 233 -5.30 -6.32 8.53
N ASN A 234 -5.68 -6.77 7.32
CA ASN A 234 -6.15 -5.93 6.20
C ASN A 234 -5.10 -4.96 5.63
N GLN A 235 -3.82 -5.10 5.98
CA GLN A 235 -2.71 -4.36 5.39
C GLN A 235 -2.01 -5.23 4.36
N LYS A 236 -1.85 -4.73 3.13
CA LYS A 236 -1.13 -5.39 2.05
C LYS A 236 0.36 -5.51 2.41
N VAL A 237 0.94 -6.70 2.20
CA VAL A 237 2.33 -7.03 2.54
C VAL A 237 3.15 -7.36 1.28
N ILE A 238 2.55 -8.12 0.36
CA ILE A 238 3.13 -8.50 -0.93
C ILE A 238 2.09 -8.22 -2.01
N GLU A 239 2.53 -7.60 -3.10
CA GLU A 239 1.69 -7.33 -4.27
C GLU A 239 2.39 -7.81 -5.54
N GLU A 240 1.64 -8.31 -6.52
CA GLU A 240 2.23 -8.76 -7.78
C GLU A 240 1.37 -8.41 -9.00
N ALA A 241 2.03 -8.25 -10.15
CA ALA A 241 1.42 -7.93 -11.43
C ALA A 241 2.07 -8.76 -12.55
N PRO A 242 1.29 -9.32 -13.49
CA PRO A 242 -0.17 -9.48 -13.44
C PRO A 242 -0.62 -10.38 -12.28
N ALA A 243 -1.91 -10.42 -11.97
CA ALA A 243 -2.43 -11.32 -10.94
C ALA A 243 -2.35 -12.78 -11.42
N PRO A 244 -1.79 -13.71 -10.62
CA PRO A 244 -1.64 -15.11 -11.02
C PRO A 244 -3.00 -15.80 -11.15
N ASN A 245 -3.07 -16.88 -11.93
CA ASN A 245 -4.25 -17.76 -12.00
C ASN A 245 -5.58 -17.06 -12.33
N LEU A 246 -5.57 -15.90 -13.00
CA LEU A 246 -6.78 -15.30 -13.58
C LEU A 246 -6.91 -15.71 -15.04
N SER A 247 -8.11 -16.16 -15.42
CA SER A 247 -8.45 -16.39 -16.82
C SER A 247 -8.40 -15.08 -17.61
N ASP A 248 -8.11 -15.16 -18.90
CA ASP A 248 -8.12 -13.97 -19.78
C ASP A 248 -9.50 -13.32 -19.86
N GLU A 249 -10.57 -14.11 -19.70
CA GLU A 249 -11.94 -13.60 -19.63
C GLU A 249 -12.16 -12.75 -18.39
N THR A 250 -11.82 -13.27 -17.20
CA THR A 250 -11.91 -12.54 -15.94
C THR A 250 -11.04 -11.28 -15.96
N ARG A 251 -9.83 -11.37 -16.50
CA ARG A 251 -8.92 -10.23 -16.65
C ARG A 251 -9.51 -9.12 -17.53
N ARG A 252 -10.03 -9.48 -18.71
CA ARG A 252 -10.70 -8.53 -19.60
C ARG A 252 -11.92 -7.91 -18.94
N ALA A 253 -12.72 -8.70 -18.23
CA ALA A 253 -13.89 -8.23 -17.51
C ALA A 253 -13.51 -7.21 -16.42
N LEU A 254 -12.53 -7.53 -15.56
CA LEU A 254 -11.99 -6.60 -14.54
C LEU A 254 -11.54 -5.27 -15.16
N HIS A 255 -10.75 -5.33 -16.22
CA HIS A 255 -10.23 -4.13 -16.88
C HIS A 255 -11.35 -3.29 -17.51
N GLN A 256 -12.30 -3.93 -18.18
CA GLN A 256 -13.44 -3.25 -18.78
C GLN A 256 -14.34 -2.61 -17.73
N THR A 257 -14.67 -3.34 -16.67
CA THR A 257 -15.47 -2.85 -15.54
C THR A 257 -14.81 -1.66 -14.86
N ALA A 258 -13.50 -1.72 -14.60
CA ALA A 258 -12.75 -0.62 -14.01
C ALA A 258 -12.76 0.63 -14.92
N ARG A 259 -12.54 0.47 -16.23
CA ARG A 259 -12.59 1.56 -17.21
C ARG A 259 -13.97 2.20 -17.27
N GLN A 260 -15.03 1.40 -17.37
CA GLN A 260 -16.40 1.87 -17.47
C GLN A 260 -16.82 2.67 -16.24
N LEU A 261 -16.46 2.18 -15.04
CA LEU A 261 -16.78 2.88 -13.79
C LEU A 261 -16.16 4.27 -13.75
N VAL A 262 -14.86 4.38 -14.00
CA VAL A 262 -14.17 5.69 -13.86
C VAL A 262 -14.40 6.62 -15.06
N ALA A 263 -14.67 6.08 -16.25
CA ALA A 263 -15.08 6.88 -17.41
C ALA A 263 -16.44 7.56 -17.20
N SER A 264 -17.34 6.98 -16.39
CA SER A 264 -18.66 7.55 -16.09
C SER A 264 -18.63 8.88 -15.32
N VAL A 265 -17.47 9.27 -14.80
CA VAL A 265 -17.23 10.52 -14.05
C VAL A 265 -16.06 11.32 -14.61
N ASP A 266 -15.69 11.06 -15.86
CA ASP A 266 -14.56 11.68 -16.56
C ASP A 266 -13.28 11.68 -15.71
N TYR A 267 -12.97 10.55 -15.07
CA TYR A 267 -11.91 10.47 -14.06
C TYR A 267 -10.57 11.00 -14.59
N ARG A 268 -9.87 11.78 -13.76
CA ARG A 268 -8.58 12.41 -14.11
C ARG A 268 -7.42 11.80 -13.31
N SER A 269 -6.27 11.64 -13.97
CA SER A 269 -5.01 11.21 -13.38
C SER A 269 -5.00 9.72 -12.97
N ALA A 270 -4.09 9.34 -12.08
CA ALA A 270 -3.97 7.98 -11.58
C ALA A 270 -5.09 7.63 -10.57
N GLY A 271 -5.59 6.41 -10.65
CA GLY A 271 -6.52 5.84 -9.68
C GLY A 271 -6.43 4.32 -9.67
N THR A 272 -7.14 3.67 -8.76
CA THR A 272 -7.19 2.21 -8.70
C THR A 272 -8.59 1.76 -8.31
N VAL A 273 -9.16 0.85 -9.11
CA VAL A 273 -10.45 0.22 -8.80
C VAL A 273 -10.17 -1.12 -8.13
N GLU A 274 -10.61 -1.28 -6.88
CA GLU A 274 -10.40 -2.49 -6.08
C GLU A 274 -11.63 -3.41 -6.18
N PHE A 275 -11.37 -4.71 -6.23
CA PHE A 275 -12.34 -5.78 -6.32
C PHE A 275 -12.02 -6.88 -5.32
N ILE A 276 -13.06 -7.51 -4.80
CA ILE A 276 -12.96 -8.81 -4.15
C ILE A 276 -13.32 -9.88 -5.18
N LEU A 277 -12.42 -10.84 -5.38
CA LEU A 277 -12.64 -12.01 -6.22
C LEU A 277 -12.82 -13.25 -5.35
N ASP A 278 -13.90 -13.99 -5.58
CA ASP A 278 -14.14 -15.28 -4.95
C ASP A 278 -13.34 -16.36 -5.67
N GLN A 279 -12.33 -16.93 -4.99
CA GLN A 279 -11.49 -17.97 -5.59
C GLN A 279 -12.27 -19.24 -5.97
N GLN A 280 -13.41 -19.50 -5.34
CA GLN A 280 -14.18 -20.72 -5.60
C GLN A 280 -15.01 -20.60 -6.87
N THR A 281 -15.63 -19.44 -7.11
CA THR A 281 -16.53 -19.22 -8.24
C THR A 281 -15.87 -18.50 -9.41
N GLY A 282 -14.80 -17.74 -9.16
CA GLY A 282 -14.18 -16.84 -10.13
C GLY A 282 -14.93 -15.52 -10.32
N GLU A 283 -16.04 -15.31 -9.58
CA GLU A 283 -16.78 -14.05 -9.60
C GLU A 283 -16.02 -12.95 -8.87
N PHE A 284 -16.12 -11.72 -9.37
CA PHE A 284 -15.54 -10.56 -8.73
C PHE A 284 -16.59 -9.49 -8.46
N TYR A 285 -16.37 -8.70 -7.43
CA TYR A 285 -17.29 -7.67 -6.96
C TYR A 285 -16.51 -6.41 -6.60
N PHE A 286 -17.05 -5.26 -6.98
CA PHE A 286 -16.46 -3.96 -6.66
C PHE A 286 -16.38 -3.73 -5.16
N LEU A 287 -15.25 -3.19 -4.72
CA LEU A 287 -14.97 -2.85 -3.33
C LEU A 287 -14.92 -1.33 -3.13
N GLU A 288 -13.96 -0.67 -3.79
CA GLU A 288 -13.76 0.77 -3.68
C GLU A 288 -12.95 1.31 -4.87
N VAL A 289 -12.93 2.64 -5.01
CA VAL A 289 -11.97 3.33 -5.88
C VAL A 289 -11.04 4.15 -5.00
N ASN A 290 -9.75 3.91 -5.14
CA ASN A 290 -8.71 4.74 -4.56
C ASN A 290 -8.39 5.87 -5.54
N THR A 291 -8.69 7.10 -5.14
CA THR A 291 -8.65 8.30 -5.99
C THR A 291 -7.25 8.94 -6.04
N ARG A 292 -6.23 8.08 -6.13
CA ARG A 292 -4.81 8.45 -6.00
C ARG A 292 -3.89 7.35 -6.51
N LEU A 293 -2.59 7.65 -6.52
CA LEU A 293 -1.54 6.65 -6.68
C LEU A 293 -1.55 5.67 -5.48
N ARG A 294 -1.22 4.39 -5.75
CA ARG A 294 -1.09 3.34 -4.72
C ARG A 294 0.38 3.02 -4.42
N VAL A 295 0.63 2.38 -3.28
CA VAL A 295 2.00 2.01 -2.85
C VAL A 295 2.63 1.06 -3.87
N GLU A 296 1.82 0.13 -4.35
CA GLU A 296 2.05 -0.96 -5.29
C GLU A 296 2.03 -0.57 -6.78
N HIS A 297 1.94 0.72 -7.12
CA HIS A 297 2.02 1.15 -8.53
C HIS A 297 3.30 0.69 -9.23
N GLY A 298 4.38 0.47 -8.47
CA GLY A 298 5.68 0.06 -8.98
C GLY A 298 5.65 -1.27 -9.75
N VAL A 299 4.86 -2.27 -9.33
CA VAL A 299 4.77 -3.54 -10.09
C VAL A 299 4.13 -3.33 -11.45
N THR A 300 3.14 -2.43 -11.56
CA THR A 300 2.54 -2.05 -12.84
C THR A 300 3.56 -1.32 -13.72
N GLU A 301 4.33 -0.39 -13.16
CA GLU A 301 5.38 0.33 -13.90
C GLU A 301 6.42 -0.62 -14.50
N GLU A 302 6.89 -1.61 -13.74
CA GLU A 302 7.87 -2.57 -14.24
C GLU A 302 7.31 -3.48 -15.34
N VAL A 303 6.05 -3.92 -15.22
CA VAL A 303 5.41 -4.79 -16.23
C VAL A 303 5.13 -4.05 -17.54
N TYR A 304 4.75 -2.78 -17.49
CA TYR A 304 4.35 -2.01 -18.67
C TYR A 304 5.44 -1.06 -19.20
N GLY A 305 6.54 -0.89 -18.46
CA GLY A 305 7.60 0.05 -18.83
C GLY A 305 7.16 1.51 -18.83
N VAL A 306 6.28 1.90 -17.91
CA VAL A 306 5.71 3.25 -17.79
C VAL A 306 6.14 3.94 -16.49
N ASP A 307 6.14 5.27 -16.49
CA ASP A 307 6.27 6.08 -15.27
C ASP A 307 4.93 6.80 -15.03
N ILE A 308 4.13 6.28 -14.10
CA ILE A 308 2.79 6.80 -13.80
C ILE A 308 2.90 8.19 -13.19
N VAL A 309 3.93 8.46 -12.37
CA VAL A 309 4.19 9.80 -11.82
C VAL A 309 4.52 10.78 -12.95
N ALA A 310 5.26 10.36 -13.98
CA ALA A 310 5.52 11.19 -15.15
C ALA A 310 4.23 11.49 -15.93
N TRP A 311 3.33 10.51 -16.08
CA TRP A 311 2.04 10.73 -16.73
C TRP A 311 1.16 11.73 -15.96
N MET A 312 1.17 11.68 -14.63
CA MET A 312 0.46 12.67 -13.79
C MET A 312 0.98 14.09 -14.07
N LEU A 313 2.29 14.26 -14.27
CA LEU A 313 2.92 15.54 -14.62
C LEU A 313 2.61 15.99 -16.06
N GLU A 314 2.66 15.06 -17.02
CA GLU A 314 2.32 15.33 -18.43
C GLU A 314 0.87 15.83 -18.54
N LEU A 315 -0.09 15.08 -17.97
CA LEU A 315 -1.50 15.45 -17.97
C LEU A 315 -1.73 16.84 -17.35
N ALA A 316 -1.14 17.08 -16.18
CA ALA A 316 -1.26 18.36 -15.48
C ALA A 316 -0.57 19.53 -16.20
N GLY A 317 0.45 19.25 -17.02
CA GLY A 317 1.18 20.25 -17.77
C GLY A 317 0.38 20.90 -18.91
N GLY A 318 -0.81 20.39 -19.21
CA GLY A 318 -1.65 20.82 -20.34
C GLY A 318 -1.07 20.44 -21.69
N THR A 319 -0.20 19.43 -21.73
CA THR A 319 0.21 18.81 -23.00
C THR A 319 -0.98 18.04 -23.59
N ASP A 320 -1.03 17.84 -24.91
CA ASP A 320 -1.96 16.91 -25.57
C ASP A 320 -1.71 15.47 -25.07
N PHE A 321 -2.19 15.18 -23.86
CA PHE A 321 -2.10 13.87 -23.23
C PHE A 321 -3.12 12.97 -23.90
N ASP A 322 -2.67 12.27 -24.93
CA ASP A 322 -3.50 11.32 -25.66
C ASP A 322 -3.45 9.95 -24.98
N VAL A 323 -4.43 9.70 -24.11
CA VAL A 323 -4.55 8.45 -23.36
C VAL A 323 -4.75 7.24 -24.26
N GLU A 324 -5.44 7.38 -25.39
CA GLU A 324 -5.66 6.31 -26.37
C GLU A 324 -4.37 5.96 -27.10
N LYS A 325 -3.60 6.97 -27.51
CA LYS A 325 -2.27 6.75 -28.08
C LYS A 325 -1.34 6.08 -27.10
N LYS A 326 -1.30 6.53 -25.83
CA LYS A 326 -0.52 5.86 -24.77
C LYS A 326 -0.96 4.40 -24.68
N ALA A 327 -2.27 4.14 -24.53
CA ALA A 327 -2.84 2.79 -24.43
C ALA A 327 -2.44 1.88 -25.60
N SER A 328 -2.47 2.39 -26.83
CA SER A 328 -2.14 1.61 -28.03
C SER A 328 -0.69 1.10 -28.08
N THR A 329 0.23 1.75 -27.35
CA THR A 329 1.65 1.38 -27.29
C THR A 329 1.99 0.44 -26.14
N LEU A 330 1.06 0.24 -25.20
CA LEU A 330 1.30 -0.56 -24.01
C LEU A 330 1.29 -2.05 -24.33
N LYS A 331 2.32 -2.73 -23.86
CA LYS A 331 2.39 -4.20 -23.83
C LYS A 331 2.89 -4.63 -22.47
N ALA A 332 2.11 -5.46 -21.79
CA ALA A 332 2.59 -6.12 -20.58
C ALA A 332 3.75 -7.06 -20.94
N GLY A 333 4.82 -7.02 -20.15
CA GLY A 333 5.97 -7.89 -20.31
C GLY A 333 6.43 -8.45 -18.98
N GLY A 334 6.57 -9.78 -18.90
CA GLY A 334 7.08 -10.46 -17.71
C GLY A 334 6.13 -10.38 -16.51
N HIS A 335 6.73 -10.46 -15.32
CA HIS A 335 6.03 -10.45 -14.03
C HIS A 335 6.81 -9.61 -13.02
N ALA A 336 6.11 -8.82 -12.21
CA ALA A 336 6.71 -8.05 -11.13
C ALA A 336 6.05 -8.39 -9.80
N ILE A 337 6.88 -8.54 -8.76
CA ILE A 337 6.48 -8.74 -7.37
C ILE A 337 7.10 -7.66 -6.49
N GLN A 338 6.30 -7.11 -5.58
CA GLN A 338 6.72 -6.14 -4.58
C GLN A 338 6.52 -6.71 -3.18
N VAL A 339 7.46 -6.41 -2.29
CA VAL A 339 7.28 -6.59 -0.84
C VAL A 339 7.44 -5.27 -0.11
N ARG A 340 6.70 -5.11 0.99
CA ARG A 340 6.82 -3.97 1.91
C ARG A 340 7.73 -4.33 3.08
N LEU A 341 8.90 -3.71 3.11
CA LEU A 341 9.87 -3.87 4.19
C LEU A 341 9.54 -2.89 5.31
N TYR A 342 9.17 -3.42 6.47
CA TYR A 342 8.71 -2.67 7.64
C TYR A 342 9.72 -2.75 8.79
N ALA A 343 9.83 -1.65 9.52
CA ALA A 343 10.44 -1.58 10.85
C ALA A 343 9.47 -2.13 11.90
N GLU A 344 9.38 -3.46 11.96
CA GLU A 344 8.51 -4.19 12.88
C GLU A 344 9.17 -5.50 13.30
N ASP A 345 8.83 -6.01 14.48
CA ASP A 345 9.30 -7.30 14.98
C ASP A 345 8.19 -8.36 14.84
N PRO A 346 8.30 -9.28 13.86
CA PRO A 346 7.32 -10.35 13.68
C PRO A 346 7.17 -11.30 14.88
N GLN A 347 8.18 -11.46 15.73
CA GLN A 347 8.10 -12.31 16.93
C GLN A 347 7.31 -11.65 18.04
N LYS A 348 7.33 -10.31 18.12
CA LYS A 348 6.56 -9.52 19.06
C LYS A 348 5.26 -9.02 18.44
N ALA A 349 4.58 -9.89 17.71
CA ALA A 349 3.29 -9.61 17.06
C ALA A 349 3.31 -8.35 16.16
N PHE A 350 4.44 -8.12 15.48
CA PHE A 350 4.68 -7.00 14.56
C PHE A 350 4.63 -5.63 15.25
N GLN A 351 5.14 -5.55 16.48
CA GLN A 351 5.36 -4.28 17.15
C GLN A 351 6.34 -3.41 16.34
N PRO A 352 6.06 -2.10 16.14
CA PRO A 352 6.98 -1.20 15.46
C PRO A 352 8.35 -1.14 16.16
N SER A 353 9.42 -1.09 15.37
CA SER A 353 10.80 -1.04 15.84
C SER A 353 11.47 0.27 15.42
N ALA A 354 11.45 1.28 16.29
CA ALA A 354 12.13 2.56 16.07
C ALA A 354 13.58 2.52 16.54
N GLY A 355 14.46 3.34 15.95
CA GLY A 355 15.87 3.41 16.33
C GLY A 355 16.82 3.84 15.22
N LEU A 356 18.10 3.97 15.57
CA LEU A 356 19.17 4.35 14.65
C LEU A 356 19.51 3.18 13.72
N LEU A 357 19.55 3.45 12.42
CA LEU A 357 20.04 2.49 11.43
C LEU A 357 21.57 2.57 11.36
N SER A 358 22.24 1.52 11.82
CA SER A 358 23.70 1.37 11.73
C SER A 358 24.17 0.92 10.35
N GLU A 359 23.32 0.19 9.61
CA GLU A 359 23.59 -0.23 8.23
C GLU A 359 22.29 -0.27 7.43
N VAL A 360 22.37 0.15 6.17
CA VAL A 360 21.30 0.00 5.17
C VAL A 360 21.94 -0.34 3.83
N CYS A 361 21.82 -1.61 3.44
CA CYS A 361 22.36 -2.13 2.19
C CYS A 361 21.29 -2.92 1.42
N PHE A 362 21.16 -2.62 0.12
CA PHE A 362 20.31 -3.32 -0.83
C PHE A 362 21.12 -3.67 -2.09
N PRO A 363 20.88 -4.82 -2.74
CA PRO A 363 21.57 -5.19 -3.99
C PRO A 363 20.94 -4.50 -5.23
N GLU A 364 20.86 -3.16 -5.22
CA GLU A 364 20.13 -2.35 -6.22
C GLU A 364 20.70 -2.42 -7.63
N GLN A 365 21.97 -2.85 -7.78
CA GLN A 365 22.67 -2.90 -9.07
C GLN A 365 22.19 -4.06 -9.97
N LYS A 366 21.34 -4.95 -9.45
CA LYS A 366 20.86 -6.12 -10.19
C LYS A 366 19.77 -5.73 -11.18
N LYS A 367 19.83 -6.29 -12.40
CA LYS A 367 18.81 -6.05 -13.44
C LYS A 367 17.43 -6.55 -12.99
N GLY A 368 16.43 -5.68 -13.14
CA GLY A 368 15.06 -5.97 -12.74
C GLY A 368 14.87 -5.94 -11.22
N VAL A 369 15.71 -5.20 -10.50
CA VAL A 369 15.52 -4.89 -9.07
C VAL A 369 15.35 -3.37 -8.95
N ARG A 370 14.29 -2.96 -8.26
CA ARG A 370 14.01 -1.57 -7.94
C ARG A 370 13.71 -1.43 -6.46
N ILE A 371 14.38 -0.48 -5.82
CA ILE A 371 14.17 -0.15 -4.41
C ILE A 371 13.63 1.27 -4.29
N ASP A 372 12.41 1.41 -3.80
CA ASP A 372 11.84 2.69 -3.40
C ASP A 372 11.95 2.80 -1.87
N ARG A 373 12.98 3.49 -1.37
CA ARG A 373 13.27 3.66 0.07
C ARG A 373 13.34 5.11 0.49
N TRP A 374 13.34 5.37 1.80
CA TRP A 374 13.63 6.70 2.37
C TRP A 374 14.77 6.71 3.38
N ILE A 375 15.33 5.54 3.63
CA ILE A 375 16.33 5.28 4.65
C ILE A 375 17.74 5.11 4.07
N GLU A 376 18.72 5.49 4.87
CA GLU A 376 20.14 5.20 4.70
C GLU A 376 20.81 5.00 6.08
N ALA A 377 22.06 4.55 6.08
CA ALA A 377 22.81 4.40 7.33
C ALA A 377 22.98 5.77 8.01
N GLY A 378 22.78 5.81 9.33
CA GLY A 378 22.80 7.04 10.12
C GLY A 378 21.42 7.65 10.39
N VAL A 379 20.38 7.23 9.66
CA VAL A 379 19.01 7.73 9.87
C VAL A 379 18.38 7.09 11.10
N VAL A 380 17.70 7.91 11.92
CA VAL A 380 16.83 7.42 12.99
C VAL A 380 15.42 7.18 12.46
N VAL A 381 14.89 5.96 12.64
CA VAL A 381 13.49 5.64 12.33
C VAL A 381 12.59 6.13 13.48
N PRO A 382 11.69 7.10 13.24
CA PRO A 382 10.85 7.65 14.30
C PRO A 382 9.62 6.77 14.57
N PRO A 383 9.07 6.80 15.80
CA PRO A 383 7.85 6.05 16.16
C PRO A 383 6.54 6.74 15.73
N TYR A 384 6.60 7.87 15.03
CA TYR A 384 5.44 8.74 14.78
C TYR A 384 4.67 8.43 13.48
N PHE A 385 5.25 7.65 12.57
CA PHE A 385 4.72 7.44 11.22
C PHE A 385 4.59 5.96 10.89
N ASP A 386 4.05 5.66 9.71
CA ASP A 386 4.05 4.31 9.14
C ASP A 386 5.48 3.72 9.12
N PRO A 387 5.67 2.48 9.61
CA PRO A 387 7.00 1.88 9.74
C PRO A 387 7.60 1.39 8.43
N MET A 388 7.01 1.66 7.24
CA MET A 388 7.55 1.16 5.97
C MET A 388 8.88 1.83 5.68
N LEU A 389 9.95 1.03 5.59
CA LEU A 389 11.32 1.46 5.31
C LEU A 389 11.58 1.56 3.81
N ALA A 390 11.12 0.54 3.08
CA ALA A 390 11.33 0.42 1.65
C ALA A 390 10.25 -0.43 1.00
N LYS A 391 10.06 -0.22 -0.30
CA LYS A 391 9.42 -1.17 -1.20
C LYS A 391 10.53 -1.81 -2.03
N VAL A 392 10.60 -3.13 -2.00
CA VAL A 392 11.51 -3.90 -2.85
C VAL A 392 10.66 -4.46 -3.98
N ILE A 393 11.03 -4.17 -5.23
CA ILE A 393 10.30 -4.60 -6.42
C ILE A 393 11.26 -5.41 -7.28
N CYS A 394 10.85 -6.62 -7.67
CA CYS A 394 11.59 -7.49 -8.58
C CYS A 394 10.76 -7.79 -9.82
N HIS A 395 11.34 -7.62 -11.00
CA HIS A 395 10.75 -7.94 -12.30
C HIS A 395 11.58 -9.00 -13.02
N ALA A 396 10.91 -9.96 -13.64
CA ALA A 396 11.54 -11.03 -14.43
C ALA A 396 10.62 -11.48 -15.58
N ALA A 397 11.08 -12.45 -16.39
CA ALA A 397 10.31 -12.92 -17.53
C ALA A 397 9.11 -13.80 -17.13
N SER A 398 9.22 -14.49 -15.98
CA SER A 398 8.13 -15.26 -15.39
C SER A 398 7.93 -14.89 -13.91
N ARG A 399 6.80 -15.33 -13.35
CA ARG A 399 6.46 -15.16 -11.94
C ARG A 399 7.45 -15.89 -11.03
N GLU A 400 7.80 -17.12 -11.38
CA GLU A 400 8.74 -17.96 -10.64
C GLU A 400 10.10 -17.28 -10.56
N GLU A 401 10.61 -16.80 -11.70
CA GLU A 401 11.88 -16.06 -11.74
C GLU A 401 11.82 -14.76 -10.92
N ALA A 402 10.67 -14.07 -10.88
CA ALA A 402 10.50 -12.85 -10.10
C ALA A 402 10.51 -13.15 -8.58
N ILE A 403 9.90 -14.25 -8.14
CA ILE A 403 9.88 -14.72 -6.75
C ILE A 403 11.28 -15.20 -6.31
N GLU A 404 11.97 -15.97 -7.15
CA GLU A 404 13.35 -16.40 -6.90
C GLU A 404 14.29 -15.20 -6.78
N LYS A 405 14.15 -14.23 -7.69
CA LYS A 405 14.89 -12.97 -7.64
C LYS A 405 14.61 -12.19 -6.36
N MET A 406 13.34 -12.05 -5.98
CA MET A 406 12.96 -11.39 -4.73
C MET A 406 13.59 -12.08 -3.51
N SER A 407 13.55 -13.41 -3.48
CA SER A 407 14.16 -14.22 -2.41
C SER A 407 15.67 -13.97 -2.29
N ALA A 408 16.38 -13.91 -3.41
CA ALA A 408 17.80 -13.59 -3.46
C ALA A 408 18.08 -12.14 -3.02
N VAL A 409 17.27 -11.17 -3.47
CA VAL A 409 17.41 -9.75 -3.07
C VAL A 409 17.24 -9.57 -1.57
N LEU A 410 16.22 -10.18 -0.97
CA LEU A 410 16.02 -10.11 0.47
C LEU A 410 17.12 -10.86 1.25
N GLY A 411 17.68 -11.93 0.68
CA GLY A 411 18.83 -12.65 1.24
C GLY A 411 20.12 -11.83 1.31
N GLU A 412 20.27 -10.85 0.43
CA GLU A 412 21.41 -9.93 0.37
C GLU A 412 21.09 -8.54 0.96
N THR A 413 19.87 -8.32 1.43
CA THR A 413 19.48 -7.06 2.08
C THR A 413 19.94 -7.07 3.53
N SER A 414 20.66 -6.03 3.93
CA SER A 414 21.14 -5.85 5.30
C SER A 414 20.65 -4.53 5.87
N ILE A 415 19.84 -4.60 6.92
CA ILE A 415 19.38 -3.44 7.71
C ILE A 415 19.67 -3.75 9.17
N TYR A 416 20.58 -3.00 9.78
CA TYR A 416 21.00 -3.21 11.17
C TYR A 416 20.69 -1.99 12.04
N GLY A 417 20.42 -2.25 13.32
CA GLY A 417 20.14 -1.25 14.35
C GLY A 417 18.71 -1.31 14.89
N ILE A 418 17.79 -1.92 14.13
CA ILE A 418 16.40 -2.18 14.52
C ILE A 418 15.95 -3.55 14.00
N GLU A 419 14.83 -4.06 14.52
CA GLU A 419 14.16 -5.23 13.95
C GLU A 419 13.37 -4.87 12.70
N THR A 420 13.32 -5.80 11.74
CA THR A 420 12.56 -5.65 10.50
C THR A 420 11.83 -6.93 10.14
N ASN A 421 10.82 -6.83 9.27
CA ASN A 421 10.11 -8.00 8.77
C ASN A 421 10.82 -8.76 7.64
N VAL A 422 12.10 -8.48 7.33
CA VAL A 422 12.79 -9.07 6.17
C VAL A 422 12.76 -10.61 6.16
N ARG A 423 13.00 -11.25 7.32
CA ARG A 423 12.99 -12.71 7.48
C ARG A 423 11.58 -13.30 7.36
N TYR A 424 10.57 -12.55 7.80
CA TYR A 424 9.16 -12.91 7.63
C TYR A 424 8.78 -12.88 6.14
N LEU A 425 9.17 -11.86 5.40
CA LEU A 425 8.97 -11.78 3.95
C LEU A 425 9.63 -12.94 3.21
N GLN A 426 10.87 -13.32 3.59
CA GLN A 426 11.54 -14.51 3.03
C GLN A 426 10.78 -15.81 3.32
N GLY A 427 10.13 -15.91 4.49
CA GLY A 427 9.25 -17.02 4.84
C GLY A 427 8.06 -17.10 3.89
N ILE A 428 7.37 -15.98 3.63
CA ILE A 428 6.22 -15.94 2.71
C ILE A 428 6.63 -16.33 1.29
N LEU A 429 7.80 -15.89 0.81
CA LEU A 429 8.28 -16.21 -0.54
C LEU A 429 8.57 -17.71 -0.76
N ARG A 430 8.66 -18.50 0.31
CA ARG A 430 8.83 -19.96 0.28
C ARG A 430 7.54 -20.71 0.58
N ASP A 431 6.47 -19.99 0.94
CA ASP A 431 5.21 -20.59 1.33
C ASP A 431 4.49 -21.17 0.08
N PRO A 432 4.03 -22.43 0.12
CA PRO A 432 3.35 -23.05 -1.01
C PRO A 432 2.12 -22.26 -1.50
N VAL A 433 1.36 -21.60 -0.63
CA VAL A 433 0.16 -20.85 -1.02
C VAL A 433 0.52 -19.60 -1.82
N LEU A 434 1.65 -18.96 -1.52
CA LEU A 434 2.20 -17.92 -2.38
C LEU A 434 2.69 -18.52 -3.70
N LEU A 435 3.52 -19.57 -3.66
CA LEU A 435 4.10 -20.16 -4.87
C LEU A 435 3.05 -20.66 -5.85
N GLU A 436 1.96 -21.24 -5.36
CA GLU A 436 0.82 -21.70 -6.15
C GLU A 436 -0.10 -20.57 -6.64
N GLY A 437 0.05 -19.34 -6.11
CA GLY A 437 -0.78 -18.19 -6.48
C GLY A 437 -2.23 -18.31 -5.98
N THR A 438 -2.41 -18.88 -4.78
CA THR A 438 -3.73 -19.15 -4.16
C THR A 438 -3.96 -18.35 -2.87
N MET A 439 -3.14 -17.33 -2.62
CA MET A 439 -3.26 -16.41 -1.47
C MET A 439 -4.66 -15.80 -1.37
N TYR A 440 -5.18 -15.70 -0.15
CA TYR A 440 -6.41 -14.99 0.17
C TYR A 440 -6.16 -14.00 1.31
N THR A 441 -6.99 -12.96 1.38
CA THR A 441 -6.84 -11.78 2.25
C THR A 441 -6.64 -12.04 3.74
N ARG A 442 -6.95 -13.24 4.24
CA ARG A 442 -6.79 -13.61 5.65
C ARG A 442 -5.62 -14.54 5.93
N TYR A 443 -4.96 -15.08 4.89
CA TYR A 443 -3.97 -16.15 5.04
C TYR A 443 -2.83 -15.77 6.00
N LEU A 444 -2.26 -14.56 5.87
CA LEU A 444 -1.13 -14.14 6.70
C LEU A 444 -1.49 -13.80 8.15
N ASN A 445 -2.78 -13.76 8.52
CA ASN A 445 -3.15 -13.55 9.93
C ASN A 445 -2.78 -14.74 10.81
N ASP A 446 -2.84 -15.94 10.23
CA ASP A 446 -2.66 -17.20 10.93
C ASP A 446 -1.40 -17.95 10.45
N MET A 447 -0.61 -17.33 9.57
CA MET A 447 0.63 -17.93 9.07
C MET A 447 1.63 -18.09 10.22
N PRO A 448 2.11 -19.32 10.49
CA PRO A 448 3.08 -19.54 11.54
C PRO A 448 4.42 -18.90 11.17
N TYR A 449 4.99 -18.13 12.09
CA TYR A 449 6.33 -17.58 11.97
C TYR A 449 7.13 -17.87 13.22
N ALA A 450 8.30 -18.50 13.04
CA ALA A 450 9.27 -18.70 14.08
C ALA A 450 10.63 -18.22 13.56
N ALA A 451 11.27 -17.32 14.29
CA ALA A 451 12.63 -16.89 13.98
C ALA A 451 13.61 -17.59 14.93
N HIS A 452 14.77 -17.96 14.40
CA HIS A 452 15.92 -18.30 15.23
C HIS A 452 16.58 -17.00 15.68
N SER A 453 16.10 -16.47 16.81
CA SER A 453 16.64 -15.25 17.41
C SER A 453 16.89 -15.44 18.90
N MET A 454 17.72 -14.56 19.46
CA MET A 454 17.91 -14.40 20.89
C MET A 454 17.68 -12.95 21.25
N GLU A 455 16.98 -12.71 22.36
CA GLU A 455 16.81 -11.38 22.93
C GLU A 455 17.68 -11.24 24.17
N VAL A 456 18.54 -10.23 24.19
CA VAL A 456 19.34 -9.90 25.38
C VAL A 456 18.52 -8.98 26.27
N LEU A 457 17.76 -9.57 27.21
CA LEU A 457 16.89 -8.84 28.14
C LEU A 457 17.64 -7.92 29.11
N SER A 458 18.85 -8.31 29.49
CA SER A 458 19.74 -7.54 30.34
C SER A 458 21.18 -7.84 29.94
N ALA A 459 21.88 -6.84 29.39
CA ALA A 459 23.30 -6.94 29.08
C ALA A 459 24.12 -6.43 30.27
N GLY A 460 25.15 -7.17 30.65
CA GLY A 460 26.20 -6.75 31.58
C GLY A 460 27.53 -6.58 30.86
N THR A 461 28.53 -6.04 31.56
CA THR A 461 29.89 -5.82 31.02
C THR A 461 30.59 -7.13 30.57
N PHE A 462 30.12 -8.27 31.05
CA PHE A 462 30.61 -9.61 30.71
C PHE A 462 29.66 -10.40 29.79
N THR A 463 28.60 -9.79 29.27
CA THR A 463 27.70 -10.47 28.32
C THR A 463 28.33 -10.48 26.93
N THR A 464 28.66 -11.67 26.43
CA THR A 464 29.18 -11.88 25.08
C THR A 464 28.33 -12.88 24.33
N VAL A 465 28.08 -12.62 23.05
CA VAL A 465 27.54 -13.60 22.09
C VAL A 465 28.72 -14.21 21.36
N GLN A 466 28.85 -15.54 21.38
CA GLN A 466 29.98 -16.25 20.81
C GLN A 466 29.52 -17.43 19.97
N ASP A 467 30.22 -17.69 18.86
CA ASP A 467 29.96 -18.84 18.00
C ASP A 467 30.34 -20.16 18.71
N TYR A 468 29.52 -21.19 18.55
CA TYR A 468 29.83 -22.56 18.93
C TYR A 468 29.63 -23.52 17.74
N PRO A 469 30.61 -24.39 17.41
CA PRO A 469 31.90 -24.51 18.07
C PRO A 469 32.77 -23.28 17.85
N GLY A 470 33.64 -23.03 18.83
CA GLY A 470 34.61 -21.97 18.76
C GLY A 470 35.50 -22.06 17.51
N ARG A 471 35.99 -20.91 17.04
CA ARG A 471 36.94 -20.86 15.93
C ARG A 471 38.25 -21.51 16.36
N THR A 472 38.65 -22.59 15.69
CA THR A 472 39.93 -23.30 15.91
C THR A 472 40.69 -23.44 14.59
N GLY A 473 41.98 -23.79 14.64
CA GLY A 473 42.76 -24.12 13.44
C GLY A 473 43.43 -22.97 12.68
N TYR A 474 43.23 -21.71 13.09
CA TYR A 474 43.81 -20.53 12.42
C TYR A 474 45.05 -19.94 13.11
N TRP A 475 45.64 -20.66 14.07
CA TRP A 475 46.86 -20.20 14.77
C TRP A 475 48.03 -19.95 13.82
N SER A 476 48.14 -20.76 12.76
CA SER A 476 49.18 -20.64 11.73
C SER A 476 49.13 -19.31 10.96
N VAL A 477 47.99 -18.63 10.95
CA VAL A 477 47.81 -17.30 10.34
C VAL A 477 47.61 -16.19 11.39
N GLY A 478 47.99 -16.46 12.65
CA GLY A 478 48.00 -15.46 13.73
C GLY A 478 46.62 -15.18 14.36
N VAL A 479 45.60 -16.00 14.09
CA VAL A 479 44.28 -15.86 14.70
C VAL A 479 44.16 -16.85 15.87
N PRO A 480 44.03 -16.38 17.13
CA PRO A 480 43.91 -17.26 18.29
C PRO A 480 42.59 -18.04 18.27
N PRO A 481 42.53 -19.23 18.89
CA PRO A 481 41.26 -19.91 19.14
C PRO A 481 40.30 -18.99 19.91
N SER A 482 39.03 -19.04 19.56
CA SER A 482 37.96 -18.33 20.25
C SER A 482 36.79 -19.28 20.47
N GLY A 483 35.92 -19.01 21.44
CA GLY A 483 34.73 -19.82 21.73
C GLY A 483 34.23 -19.58 23.15
N PRO A 484 33.10 -20.22 23.53
CA PRO A 484 32.50 -20.10 24.85
C PRO A 484 33.53 -20.28 25.96
N PHE A 485 33.54 -19.37 26.94
CA PHE A 485 34.41 -19.47 28.12
C PHE A 485 33.88 -20.45 29.18
N ASP A 486 32.69 -21.01 29.00
CA ASP A 486 32.07 -21.93 29.96
C ASP A 486 32.40 -23.41 29.66
N ALA A 487 32.13 -24.26 30.65
CA ALA A 487 32.43 -25.69 30.59
C ALA A 487 31.45 -26.51 29.71
N LEU A 488 30.51 -25.85 29.02
CA LEU A 488 29.60 -26.48 28.06
C LEU A 488 30.10 -26.34 26.61
N GLY A 489 31.22 -25.64 26.39
CA GLY A 489 31.96 -25.56 25.13
C GLY A 489 32.97 -26.68 24.89
#